data_AF-A0A6V8Q9P7-F1
#
_entry.id   AF-A0A6V8Q9P7-F1
#
_cell.length_a   1.000
_cell.length_b   1.000
_cell.length_c   1.000
_cell.angle_alpha   90.00
_cell.angle_beta   90.00
_cell.angle_gamma   90.00
#
_symmetry.space_group_name_H-M   'P 1'
#
loop_
_entity.id
_entity.type
_entity.pdbx_description
1 polymer ?
#
loop_
_entity_poly.entity_id
_entity_poly.type
_entity_poly.pdbx_seq_one_letter_code
_entity_poly.pdbx_strand_id
1 'polypeptide(L)'
;IPKLFQSVLKCGTIRYRRDGICYFEVTKVEDIVNKVFPFFAKFELRSGKKKDLERFKEIAYMVKRNEHLKQGGLERILVLRRPMNNGGKRRFSVEYILGTIQLMESSETIRQTPE
;
A
#
# COMPACT_ATOMS: atom_id res chain seq x y z
N ILE A 1 -12.18 7.79 -20.28
CA ILE A 1 -10.83 7.29 -19.88
C ILE A 1 -10.90 6.33 -18.68
N PRO A 2 -11.47 6.65 -17.51
CA PRO A 2 -11.51 5.72 -16.37
C PRO A 2 -12.19 4.37 -16.67
N LYS A 3 -13.32 4.38 -17.40
CA LYS A 3 -13.99 3.17 -17.89
C LYS A 3 -13.11 2.29 -18.79
N LEU A 4 -12.19 2.89 -19.55
CA LEU A 4 -11.24 2.15 -20.39
C LEU A 4 -10.20 1.41 -19.54
N PHE A 5 -9.65 2.06 -18.51
CA PHE A 5 -8.74 1.39 -17.59
C PHE A 5 -9.42 0.24 -16.85
N GLN A 6 -10.64 0.47 -16.37
CA GLN A 6 -11.43 -0.57 -15.70
C GLN A 6 -11.70 -1.77 -16.61
N SER A 7 -12.06 -1.53 -17.88
CA SER A 7 -12.33 -2.62 -18.83
C SER A 7 -11.06 -3.38 -19.24
N VAL A 8 -9.96 -2.67 -19.47
CA VAL A 8 -8.66 -3.26 -19.87
C VAL A 8 -8.08 -4.09 -18.73
N LEU A 9 -8.05 -3.54 -17.51
CA LEU A 9 -7.47 -4.23 -16.36
C LEU A 9 -8.44 -5.24 -15.73
N LYS A 10 -9.73 -5.17 -16.07
CA LYS A 10 -10.80 -6.02 -15.49
C LYS A 10 -10.79 -6.01 -13.96
N CYS A 11 -10.53 -4.85 -13.36
CA CYS A 11 -10.52 -4.62 -11.92
C CYS A 11 -10.70 -3.13 -11.60
N GLY A 12 -10.79 -2.81 -10.31
CA GLY A 12 -10.89 -1.45 -9.80
C GLY A 12 -12.30 -0.87 -9.82
N THR A 13 -12.45 0.25 -9.15
CA THR A 13 -13.68 1.01 -9.00
C THR A 13 -13.53 2.41 -9.58
N ILE A 14 -14.65 2.98 -10.05
CA ILE A 14 -14.68 4.38 -10.48
C ILE A 14 -15.46 5.17 -9.43
N ARG A 15 -14.78 6.12 -8.80
CA ARG A 15 -15.36 6.99 -7.77
C ARG A 15 -15.57 8.38 -8.33
N TYR A 16 -16.77 8.92 -8.13
CA TYR A 16 -17.15 10.26 -8.58
C TYR A 16 -17.12 11.23 -7.41
N ARG A 17 -16.53 12.40 -7.64
CA ARG A 17 -16.61 13.56 -6.74
C ARG A 17 -17.73 14.50 -7.18
N ARG A 18 -18.16 15.34 -6.25
CA ARG A 18 -19.20 16.36 -6.47
C ARG A 18 -18.77 17.46 -7.45
N ASP A 19 -17.47 17.68 -7.61
CA ASP A 19 -16.87 18.69 -8.51
C ASP A 19 -16.70 18.18 -9.96
N GLY A 20 -17.28 17.02 -10.30
CA GLY A 20 -17.21 16.44 -11.65
C GLY A 20 -15.93 15.64 -11.93
N ILE A 21 -14.97 15.58 -10.99
CA ILE A 21 -13.77 14.75 -11.13
C ILE A 21 -14.13 13.29 -10.81
N CYS A 22 -13.54 12.36 -11.55
CA CYS A 22 -13.63 10.93 -11.25
C CYS A 22 -12.24 10.28 -11.14
N TYR A 23 -12.15 9.28 -10.27
CA TYR A 23 -10.94 8.48 -10.07
C TYR A 23 -11.19 7.05 -10.52
N PHE A 24 -10.17 6.45 -11.14
CA PHE A 24 -10.05 5.01 -11.22
C PHE A 24 -9.11 4.56 -10.11
N GLU A 25 -9.58 3.68 -9.23
CA GLU A 25 -8.81 3.18 -8.09
C GLU A 25 -8.84 1.65 -8.01
N VAL A 26 -7.69 1.06 -7.69
CA VAL A 26 -7.56 -0.39 -7.43
C VAL A 26 -6.99 -0.53 -6.04
N THR A 27 -7.77 -1.10 -5.12
CA THR A 27 -7.42 -1.20 -3.69
C THR A 27 -7.22 -2.63 -3.22
N LYS A 28 -7.83 -3.61 -3.88
CA LYS A 28 -7.67 -5.04 -3.57
C LYS A 28 -6.25 -5.49 -3.91
N VAL A 29 -5.53 -6.02 -2.92
CA VAL A 29 -4.12 -6.44 -3.07
C VAL A 29 -3.98 -7.53 -4.14
N GLU A 30 -4.97 -8.42 -4.25
CA GLU A 30 -5.02 -9.48 -5.26
C GLU A 30 -5.09 -8.90 -6.67
N ASP A 31 -5.92 -7.89 -6.90
CA ASP A 31 -6.03 -7.23 -8.20
C ASP A 31 -4.76 -6.43 -8.53
N ILE A 32 -4.17 -5.77 -7.53
CA ILE A 32 -2.91 -5.03 -7.71
C ILE A 32 -1.79 -5.98 -8.15
N VAL A 33 -1.62 -7.09 -7.43
CA VAL A 33 -0.55 -8.07 -7.69
C VAL A 33 -0.79 -8.85 -8.98
N ASN A 34 -2.02 -9.32 -9.22
CA ASN A 34 -2.29 -10.26 -10.31
C ASN A 34 -2.70 -9.59 -11.62
N LYS A 35 -3.05 -8.29 -11.63
CA LYS A 35 -3.51 -7.57 -12.84
C LYS A 35 -2.72 -6.29 -13.09
N VAL A 36 -2.57 -5.43 -12.09
CA VAL A 36 -1.89 -4.14 -12.26
C VAL A 36 -0.39 -4.33 -12.50
N PHE A 37 0.30 -5.15 -11.71
CA PHE A 37 1.73 -5.38 -11.91
C PHE A 37 2.09 -6.07 -13.23
N PRO A 38 1.36 -7.11 -13.69
CA PRO A 38 1.58 -7.68 -15.01
C PRO A 38 1.39 -6.67 -16.14
N PHE A 39 0.42 -5.76 -16.02
CA PHE A 39 0.24 -4.67 -16.99
C PHE A 39 1.49 -3.80 -17.08
N PHE A 40 2.03 -3.33 -15.96
CA PHE A 40 3.23 -2.49 -15.95
C PHE A 40 4.55 -3.26 -16.19
N ALA A 41 4.55 -4.58 -16.07
CA ALA A 41 5.65 -5.41 -16.53
C ALA A 41 5.70 -5.47 -18.06
N LYS A 42 4.54 -5.51 -18.72
CA LYS A 42 4.42 -5.45 -20.18
C LYS A 42 4.60 -4.03 -20.74
N PHE A 43 4.08 -3.04 -20.03
CA PHE A 43 4.08 -1.63 -20.44
C PHE A 43 4.80 -0.78 -19.39
N GLU A 44 6.13 -0.81 -19.43
CA GLU A 44 6.95 -0.13 -18.43
C GLU A 44 6.74 1.40 -18.41
N LEU A 45 6.74 1.96 -17.20
CA LEU A 45 6.75 3.40 -17.01
C LEU A 45 8.13 3.97 -17.38
N ARG A 46 8.14 4.98 -18.27
CA ARG A 46 9.36 5.70 -18.65
C ARG A 46 9.68 6.91 -17.76
N SER A 47 8.74 7.32 -16.93
CA SER A 47 8.89 8.47 -16.04
C SER A 47 9.59 8.11 -14.73
N GLY A 48 9.93 9.12 -13.93
CA GLY A 48 10.45 8.94 -12.57
C GLY A 48 9.54 8.10 -11.66
N LYS A 49 8.28 7.88 -12.05
CA LYS A 49 7.31 7.02 -11.35
C LYS A 49 7.71 5.55 -11.33
N LYS A 50 8.62 5.10 -12.21
CA LYS A 50 9.14 3.72 -12.20
C LYS A 50 9.71 3.33 -10.82
N LYS A 51 10.48 4.22 -10.19
CA LYS A 51 11.05 3.97 -8.85
C LYS A 51 9.99 3.83 -7.76
N ASP A 52 8.90 4.60 -7.86
CA ASP A 52 7.77 4.47 -6.94
C ASP A 52 7.02 3.15 -7.16
N LEU A 53 6.84 2.75 -8.42
CA LEU A 53 6.18 1.49 -8.77
C LEU A 53 6.96 0.29 -8.23
N GLU A 54 8.29 0.27 -8.34
CA GLU A 54 9.09 -0.85 -7.81
C GLU A 54 9.00 -0.98 -6.29
N ARG A 55 9.07 0.14 -5.55
CA ARG A 55 8.84 0.11 -4.09
C ARG A 55 7.41 -0.29 -3.74
N PHE A 56 6.44 0.15 -4.53
CA PHE A 56 5.05 -0.23 -4.35
C PHE A 56 4.84 -1.74 -4.59
N LYS A 57 5.51 -2.34 -5.58
CA LYS A 57 5.52 -3.78 -5.80
C LYS A 57 6.04 -4.53 -4.57
N GLU A 58 7.21 -4.13 -4.06
CA GLU A 58 7.81 -4.73 -2.86
C GLU A 58 6.82 -4.69 -1.69
N ILE A 59 6.27 -3.49 -1.37
CA ILE A 59 5.30 -3.33 -0.29
C ILE A 59 4.04 -4.17 -0.51
N ALA A 60 3.47 -4.19 -1.73
CA ALA A 60 2.26 -4.96 -2.01
C ALA A 60 2.47 -6.47 -1.84
N TYR A 61 3.65 -7.00 -2.20
CA TYR A 61 3.99 -8.40 -1.95
C TYR A 61 4.20 -8.68 -0.45
N MET A 62 4.81 -7.76 0.30
CA MET A 62 4.89 -7.87 1.77
C MET A 62 3.48 -7.91 2.39
N VAL A 63 2.57 -7.06 1.92
CA VAL A 63 1.17 -7.04 2.37
C VAL A 63 0.47 -8.35 2.02
N LYS A 64 0.61 -8.85 0.78
CA LYS A 64 0.05 -10.14 0.33
C LYS A 64 0.53 -11.33 1.17
N ARG A 65 1.77 -11.27 1.68
CA ARG A 65 2.36 -12.28 2.58
C ARG A 65 2.06 -12.04 4.06
N ASN A 66 1.21 -11.07 4.39
CA ASN A 66 0.88 -10.67 5.76
C ASN A 66 2.08 -10.21 6.60
N GLU A 67 3.20 -9.83 5.99
CA GLU A 67 4.40 -9.41 6.72
C GLU A 67 4.18 -8.08 7.45
N HIS A 68 3.30 -7.23 6.92
CA HIS A 68 2.87 -5.97 7.55
C HIS A 68 2.21 -6.12 8.93
N LEU A 69 1.76 -7.33 9.28
CA LEU A 69 1.20 -7.64 10.60
C LEU A 69 2.28 -7.85 11.66
N LYS A 70 3.54 -8.00 11.26
CA LYS A 70 4.68 -8.15 12.16
C LYS A 70 5.43 -6.83 12.25
N GLN A 71 5.94 -6.50 13.44
CA GLN A 71 6.70 -5.26 13.67
C GLN A 71 7.81 -5.04 12.63
N GLY A 72 8.69 -6.03 12.43
CA GLY A 72 9.80 -5.92 11.47
C GLY A 72 9.34 -5.74 10.02
N GLY A 73 8.20 -6.34 9.65
CA GLY A 73 7.63 -6.14 8.31
C GLY A 73 7.05 -4.74 8.14
N LEU A 74 6.38 -4.20 9.15
CA LEU A 74 5.91 -2.82 9.12
C LEU A 74 7.07 -1.80 9.08
N GLU A 75 8.09 -1.98 9.90
CA GLU A 75 9.29 -1.14 9.91
C GLU A 75 9.92 -1.08 8.51
N ARG A 76 10.05 -2.24 7.85
CA ARG A 76 10.55 -2.33 6.48
C ARG A 76 9.65 -1.57 5.50
N ILE A 77 8.32 -1.70 5.61
CA ILE A 77 7.37 -0.94 4.77
C ILE A 77 7.53 0.57 4.99
N LEU A 78 7.74 1.03 6.23
CA LEU A 78 7.93 2.46 6.52
C LEU A 78 9.21 3.01 5.88
N VAL A 79 10.29 2.23 5.86
CA VAL A 79 11.54 2.57 5.15
C VAL A 79 11.29 2.67 3.64
N LEU A 80 10.67 1.64 3.04
CA LEU A 80 10.37 1.60 1.61
C LEU A 80 9.44 2.72 1.17
N ARG A 81 8.44 3.07 1.99
CA ARG A 81 7.48 4.11 1.65
C ARG A 81 8.07 5.52 1.74
N ARG A 82 9.16 5.73 2.50
CA ARG A 82 9.72 7.07 2.78
C ARG A 82 10.05 7.86 1.51
N PRO A 83 10.83 7.34 0.53
CA PRO A 83 11.14 8.08 -0.69
C PRO A 83 10.00 8.16 -1.71
N MET A 84 8.92 7.39 -1.54
CA MET A 84 7.83 7.35 -2.51
C MET A 84 7.10 8.69 -2.57
N ASN A 85 6.74 9.13 -3.78
CA ASN A 85 6.07 10.41 -4.01
C ASN A 85 6.83 11.61 -3.40
N ASN A 86 8.17 11.60 -3.45
CA ASN A 86 9.05 12.63 -2.89
C ASN A 86 8.76 12.90 -1.40
N GLY A 87 8.62 11.83 -0.60
CA GLY A 87 8.27 11.94 0.81
C GLY A 87 6.76 11.92 1.05
N GLY A 88 5.96 12.52 0.16
CA GLY A 88 4.51 12.65 0.30
C GLY A 88 4.09 13.40 1.57
N LYS A 89 2.84 13.86 1.62
CA LYS A 89 2.27 14.44 2.85
C LYS A 89 1.86 13.30 3.79
N ARG A 90 2.48 13.20 4.96
CA ARG A 90 2.19 12.17 5.97
C ARG A 90 1.62 12.83 7.21
N ARG A 91 0.48 12.31 7.70
CA ARG A 91 -0.15 12.82 8.93
C ARG A 91 0.62 12.45 10.19
N PHE A 92 1.24 11.27 10.21
CA PHE A 92 1.92 10.71 11.37
C PHE A 92 3.40 10.44 11.05
N SER A 93 4.27 10.70 12.04
CA SER A 93 5.69 10.39 11.95
C SER A 93 5.94 8.88 12.03
N VAL A 94 7.14 8.43 11.66
CA VAL A 94 7.51 7.00 11.75
C VAL A 94 7.55 6.57 13.21
N GLU A 95 8.11 7.42 14.06
CA GLU A 95 8.30 7.22 15.49
C GLU A 95 6.94 7.08 16.20
N TYR A 96 5.96 7.91 15.84
CA TYR A 96 4.60 7.82 16.38
C TYR A 96 3.92 6.49 16.01
N ILE A 97 4.06 6.06 14.75
CA ILE A 97 3.46 4.80 14.29
C ILE A 97 4.06 3.61 15.03
N LEU A 98 5.39 3.56 15.17
CA LEU A 98 6.09 2.47 15.84
C LEU A 98 5.79 2.44 17.34
N GLY A 99 5.77 3.59 18.01
CA GLY A 99 5.43 3.67 19.43
C GLY A 99 4.01 3.20 19.74
N THR A 100 3.05 3.41 18.83
CA THR A 100 1.67 2.93 19.01
C THR A 100 1.59 1.41 19.07
N ILE A 101 2.40 0.70 18.27
CA ILE A 101 2.38 -0.77 18.20
C ILE A 101 2.97 -1.38 19.45
N GLN A 102 4.10 -0.84 19.92
CA GLN A 102 4.74 -1.29 21.16
C GLN A 102 3.79 -1.15 22.37
N LEU A 103 3.01 -0.07 22.41
CA LEU A 103 2.00 0.14 23.45
C LEU A 103 0.85 -0.87 23.37
N MET A 104 0.40 -1.22 22.17
CA MET A 104 -0.66 -2.22 21.96
C MET A 104 -0.21 -3.61 22.41
N GLU A 105 1.01 -4.04 22.03
CA GLU A 105 1.58 -5.34 22.44
C GLU A 105 1.75 -5.44 23.96
N SER A 106 2.18 -4.36 24.61
CA SER A 106 2.37 -4.29 26.08
C SER A 106 1.05 -4.43 26.87
N SER A 107 -0.09 -4.12 26.23
CA SER A 107 -1.40 -4.16 26.87
C SER A 107 -2.10 -5.53 26.74
N GLU A 108 -1.75 -6.34 25.73
CA GLU A 108 -2.30 -7.68 25.53
C GLU A 108 -1.69 -8.73 26.49
N THR A 109 -0.45 -8.54 26.92
CA THR A 109 0.26 -9.41 27.88
C THR A 109 -0.41 -9.47 29.26
N ILE A 110 -1.20 -8.44 29.62
CA ILE A 110 -1.92 -8.35 30.89
C ILE A 110 -3.18 -9.27 30.91
N ARG A 111 -3.64 -9.73 29.75
CA ARG A 111 -4.84 -10.60 29.62
C ARG A 111 -4.52 -12.10 29.51
N GLN A 112 -3.26 -12.51 29.65
CA GLN A 112 -2.90 -13.93 29.70
C GLN A 112 -3.24 -14.46 31.10
N THR A 113 -4.27 -15.32 31.18
CA THR A 113 -4.64 -16.02 32.42
C THR A 113 -3.51 -17.00 32.78
N PRO A 114 -3.04 -17.06 34.05
CA PRO A 114 -2.10 -18.09 34.45
C PRO A 114 -2.78 -19.47 34.32
N GLU A 115 -2.06 -20.46 33.79
CA GLU A 115 -2.47 -21.87 33.85
C GLU A 115 -2.60 -22.36 35.29
#